data_AF-A0A948ALP6-F1
#
_entry.id   AF-A0A948ALP6-F1
#
_cell.length_a   1.000
_cell.length_b   1.000
_cell.length_c   1.000
_cell.angle_alpha   90.00
_cell.angle_beta   90.00
_cell.angle_gamma   90.00
#
_symmetry.space_group_name_H-M   'P 1'
#
loop_
_entity.id
_entity.type
_entity.pdbx_description
1 polymer ?
#
loop_
_entity_poly.entity_id
_entity_poly.type
_entity_poly.pdbx_seq_one_letter_code
_entity_poly.pdbx_strand_id
1 'polypeptide(L)'
;DMARLRERQVAGDQDEARRIAHSLKGASGALGAVMVQGRAAELEAAIRDGAALVEIEHLSSLVATGYQELVAALRMVLPEPESEAVAASVSGETLAHLERLLQEDDLGAGDALRAALPGLAHSFPAEALARLARQVENYDFQAALDTLHTAKSRAGEAT
;
A
#
# COMPACT_ATOMS: atom_id res chain seq x y z
N ASP A 1 7.42 -4.97 6.09
CA ASP A 1 8.59 -5.88 6.10
C ASP A 1 9.25 -6.09 7.44
N MET A 2 9.54 -5.05 8.25
CA MET A 2 10.20 -5.24 9.56
C MET A 2 9.42 -6.10 10.56
N ALA A 3 8.09 -6.00 10.58
CA ALA A 3 7.24 -6.87 11.39
C ALA A 3 7.42 -8.36 11.02
N ARG A 4 7.41 -8.67 9.73
CA ARG A 4 7.62 -10.02 9.20
C ARG A 4 9.02 -10.54 9.51
N LEU A 5 10.05 -9.70 9.41
CA LEU A 5 11.42 -10.08 9.78
C LEU A 5 11.53 -10.45 11.28
N ARG A 6 10.85 -9.69 12.16
CA ARG A 6 10.78 -10.00 13.60
C ARG A 6 10.02 -11.29 13.89
N GLU A 7 8.88 -11.50 13.25
CA GLU A 7 8.10 -12.74 13.37
C GLU A 7 8.94 -13.97 13.01
N ARG A 8 9.72 -13.88 11.92
CA ARG A 8 10.58 -14.99 11.46
C ARG A 8 11.74 -15.25 12.41
N GLN A 9 12.32 -14.22 13.00
CA GLN A 9 13.34 -14.40 14.05
C GLN A 9 12.78 -15.07 15.30
N VAL A 10 11.60 -14.66 15.77
CA VAL A 10 10.94 -15.29 16.92
C VAL A 10 10.57 -16.74 16.62
N ALA A 11 10.19 -17.04 15.38
CA ALA A 11 9.91 -18.40 14.91
C ALA A 11 11.18 -19.24 14.66
N GLY A 12 12.39 -18.67 14.79
CA GLY A 12 13.65 -19.36 14.49
C GLY A 12 13.90 -19.60 12.99
N ASP A 13 13.11 -19.00 12.11
CA ASP A 13 13.18 -19.12 10.65
C ASP A 13 14.25 -18.16 10.09
N GLN A 14 15.52 -18.50 10.33
CA GLN A 14 16.66 -17.65 9.96
C GLN A 14 16.82 -17.49 8.44
N ASP A 15 16.45 -18.50 7.66
CA ASP A 15 16.53 -18.43 6.20
C ASP A 15 15.54 -17.42 5.62
N GLU A 16 14.29 -17.40 6.10
CA GLU A 16 13.33 -16.38 5.69
C GLU A 16 13.72 -14.99 6.21
N ALA A 17 14.17 -14.88 7.47
CA ALA A 17 14.66 -13.60 8.01
C ALA A 17 15.81 -13.03 7.17
N ARG A 18 16.76 -13.87 6.75
CA ARG A 18 17.87 -13.50 5.86
C ARG A 18 17.38 -13.08 4.48
N ARG A 19 16.42 -13.81 3.88
CA ARG A 19 15.84 -13.44 2.58
C ARG A 19 15.14 -12.07 2.62
N ILE A 20 14.48 -11.74 3.73
CA ILE A 20 13.88 -10.42 3.93
C ILE A 20 14.97 -9.34 3.99
N ALA A 21 16.03 -9.54 4.78
CA ALA A 21 17.15 -8.60 4.86
C ALA A 21 17.86 -8.42 3.50
N HIS A 22 18.06 -9.51 2.75
CA HIS A 22 18.60 -9.49 1.40
C HIS A 22 17.74 -8.66 0.44
N SER A 23 16.42 -8.84 0.49
CA SER A 23 15.47 -8.10 -0.34
C SER A 23 15.49 -6.61 -0.01
N LEU A 24 15.56 -6.26 1.28
CA LEU A 24 15.69 -4.87 1.74
C LEU A 24 16.99 -4.21 1.24
N LYS A 25 18.10 -4.95 1.25
CA LYS A 25 19.38 -4.50 0.68
C LYS A 25 19.25 -4.25 -0.83
N GLY A 26 18.65 -5.19 -1.56
CA GLY A 26 18.42 -5.07 -3.00
C GLY A 26 17.56 -3.86 -3.36
N ALA A 27 16.42 -3.69 -2.68
CA ALA A 27 15.52 -2.56 -2.87
C ALA A 27 16.20 -1.22 -2.55
N SER A 28 16.95 -1.15 -1.44
CA SER A 28 17.71 0.06 -1.08
C SER A 28 18.76 0.41 -2.13
N GLY A 29 19.44 -0.60 -2.68
CA GLY A 29 20.40 -0.41 -3.76
C GLY A 29 19.78 0.13 -5.04
N ALA A 30 18.61 -0.40 -5.43
CA ALA A 30 17.88 0.08 -6.61
C ALA A 30 17.43 1.55 -6.47
N LEU A 31 17.11 1.98 -5.25
CA LEU A 31 16.73 3.38 -4.94
C LEU A 31 17.93 4.31 -4.76
N GLY A 32 19.17 3.80 -4.81
CA GLY A 32 20.37 4.59 -4.49
C GLY A 32 20.44 5.01 -3.01
N ALA A 33 19.68 4.36 -2.13
CA ALA A 33 19.63 4.66 -0.71
C ALA A 33 20.84 4.03 0.02
N VAL A 34 22.05 4.51 -0.29
CA VAL A 34 23.33 3.90 0.11
C VAL A 34 23.43 3.64 1.62
N MET A 35 22.99 4.59 2.45
CA MET A 35 23.00 4.43 3.90
C MET A 35 22.08 3.29 4.39
N VAL A 36 20.87 3.19 3.81
CA VAL A 36 19.90 2.15 4.16
C VAL A 36 20.37 0.79 3.65
N GLN A 37 20.96 0.77 2.45
CA GLN A 37 21.55 -0.42 1.85
C GLN A 37 22.68 -1.00 2.71
N GLY A 38 23.57 -0.15 3.23
CA GLY A 38 24.66 -0.57 4.14
C GLY A 38 24.12 -1.22 5.41
N ARG A 39 23.15 -0.57 6.07
CA ARG A 39 22.48 -1.11 7.28
C ARG A 39 21.75 -2.43 7.00
N ALA A 40 21.12 -2.56 5.83
CA ALA A 40 20.46 -3.80 5.44
C ALA A 40 21.47 -4.94 5.15
N ALA A 41 22.66 -4.61 4.64
CA ALA A 41 23.73 -5.58 4.46
C ALA A 41 24.33 -6.04 5.80
N GLU A 42 24.50 -5.13 6.76
CA GLU A 42 24.90 -5.46 8.14
C GLU A 42 23.86 -6.37 8.80
N LEU A 43 22.57 -6.05 8.66
CA LEU A 43 21.47 -6.89 9.15
C LEU A 43 21.47 -8.29 8.52
N GLU A 44 21.65 -8.38 7.21
CA GLU A 44 21.74 -9.68 6.50
C GLU A 44 22.93 -10.51 7.00
N ALA A 45 24.09 -9.88 7.22
CA ALA A 45 25.27 -10.54 7.75
C ALA A 45 25.05 -11.02 9.20
N ALA A 46 24.49 -10.18 10.07
CA ALA A 46 24.20 -10.55 11.45
C ALA A 46 23.23 -11.74 11.54
N ILE A 47 22.21 -11.79 10.69
CA ILE A 47 21.30 -12.94 10.62
C ILE A 47 22.04 -14.19 10.11
N ARG A 48 22.85 -14.06 9.05
CA ARG A 48 23.62 -15.18 8.49
C ARG A 48 24.60 -15.77 9.49
N ASP A 49 25.25 -14.91 10.28
CA ASP A 49 26.29 -15.29 11.21
C ASP A 49 25.72 -15.74 12.58
N GLY A 50 24.39 -15.78 12.72
CA GLY A 50 23.71 -16.25 13.92
C GLY A 50 23.88 -15.33 15.12
N ALA A 51 23.94 -14.00 14.87
CA ALA A 51 24.09 -13.00 15.91
C ALA A 51 22.95 -13.05 16.96
N ALA A 52 23.19 -12.43 18.12
CA ALA A 52 22.19 -12.38 19.18
C ALA A 52 20.94 -11.61 18.73
N LEU A 53 19.76 -12.05 19.19
CA LEU A 53 18.48 -11.42 18.82
C LEU A 53 18.46 -9.91 19.07
N VAL A 54 19.07 -9.45 20.16
CA VAL A 54 19.19 -8.03 20.51
C VAL A 54 19.96 -7.21 19.46
N GLU A 55 20.99 -7.79 18.87
CA GLU A 55 21.79 -7.15 17.83
C GLU A 55 21.01 -7.07 16.52
N ILE A 56 20.30 -8.15 16.17
CA ILE A 56 19.46 -8.19 14.99
C ILE A 56 18.29 -7.21 15.11
N GLU A 57 17.66 -7.09 16.29
CA GLU A 57 16.61 -6.10 16.57
C GLU A 57 17.14 -4.66 16.49
N HIS A 58 18.36 -4.41 16.98
CA HIS A 58 19.02 -3.12 16.87
C HIS A 58 19.25 -2.73 15.40
N LEU A 59 19.86 -3.62 14.61
CA LEU A 59 20.10 -3.39 13.18
C LEU A 59 18.80 -3.22 12.40
N SER A 60 17.77 -4.01 12.71
CA SER A 60 16.43 -3.88 12.12
C SER A 60 15.84 -2.50 12.38
N SER A 61 16.01 -1.96 13.59
CA SER A 61 15.56 -0.61 13.95
C SER A 61 16.32 0.46 13.17
N LEU A 62 17.64 0.33 13.01
CA LEU A 62 18.45 1.27 12.23
C LEU A 62 18.04 1.31 10.75
N VAL A 63 17.72 0.15 10.16
CA VAL A 63 17.19 0.07 8.79
C VAL A 63 15.82 0.75 8.72
N ALA A 64 14.93 0.47 9.68
CA ALA A 64 13.59 1.08 9.73
C ALA A 64 13.64 2.61 9.81
N THR A 65 14.47 3.17 10.70
CA THR A 65 14.67 4.61 10.82
C THR A 65 15.22 5.21 9.53
N GLY A 66 16.21 4.57 8.91
CA GLY A 66 16.76 5.06 7.63
C GLY A 66 15.74 5.09 6.50
N TYR A 67 14.84 4.10 6.43
CA TYR A 67 13.72 4.13 5.48
C TYR A 67 12.73 5.27 5.78
N GLN A 68 12.41 5.52 7.04
CA GLN A 68 11.51 6.62 7.42
C GLN A 68 12.11 7.99 7.07
N GLU A 69 13.40 8.19 7.32
CA GLU A 69 14.13 9.40 6.94
C GLU A 69 14.13 9.60 5.41
N LEU A 70 14.39 8.53 4.65
CA LEU A 70 14.35 8.57 3.19
C LEU A 70 12.95 8.96 2.69
N VAL A 71 11.89 8.33 3.22
CA VAL A 71 10.51 8.65 2.86
C VAL A 71 10.17 10.11 3.19
N ALA A 72 10.59 10.60 4.36
CA ALA A 72 10.37 11.99 4.74
C ALA A 72 11.09 12.97 3.80
N ALA A 73 12.35 12.68 3.45
CA ALA A 73 13.13 13.50 2.51
C ALA A 73 12.50 13.48 1.10
N LEU A 74 12.06 12.32 0.63
CA LEU A 74 11.38 12.19 -0.67
C LEU A 74 10.08 12.99 -0.70
N ARG A 75 9.27 12.99 0.36
CA ARG A 75 8.05 13.80 0.45
C ARG A 75 8.29 15.31 0.40
N MET A 76 9.47 15.77 0.82
CA MET A 76 9.83 17.19 0.77
C MET A 76 10.32 17.65 -0.60
N VAL A 77 10.85 16.74 -1.42
CA VAL A 77 11.51 17.04 -2.70
C VAL A 77 10.63 16.68 -3.89
N LEU A 78 9.93 15.55 -3.78
CA LEU A 78 8.87 15.25 -4.72
C LEU A 78 7.73 16.22 -4.38
N PRO A 79 7.14 16.91 -5.37
CA PRO A 79 5.81 17.45 -5.14
C PRO A 79 4.99 16.30 -4.56
N GLU A 80 4.22 16.54 -3.49
CA GLU A 80 3.06 15.67 -3.26
C GLU A 80 2.41 15.52 -4.63
N PRO A 81 2.01 14.30 -5.06
CA PRO A 81 1.15 14.24 -6.21
C PRO A 81 0.06 15.24 -5.90
N GLU A 82 0.04 16.35 -6.64
CA GLU A 82 -1.03 17.29 -6.55
C GLU A 82 -2.21 16.40 -6.89
N SER A 83 -2.93 15.97 -5.84
CA SER A 83 -4.34 15.74 -5.98
C SER A 83 -4.78 17.11 -6.45
N GLU A 84 -4.81 17.28 -7.77
CA GLU A 84 -5.57 18.30 -8.43
C GLU A 84 -6.94 18.18 -7.80
N ALA A 85 -7.15 18.94 -6.73
CA ALA A 85 -8.43 19.35 -6.23
C ALA A 85 -8.99 20.33 -7.26
N VAL A 86 -9.05 19.90 -8.52
CA VAL A 86 -10.05 20.37 -9.43
C VAL A 86 -11.30 19.61 -8.99
N ALA A 87 -12.34 20.36 -8.68
CA ALA A 87 -13.68 19.90 -8.35
C ALA A 87 -14.33 19.15 -9.54
N ALA A 88 -13.67 18.11 -10.04
CA ALA A 88 -14.19 17.21 -11.04
C ALA A 88 -14.86 16.07 -10.27
N SER A 89 -16.19 16.10 -10.25
CA SER A 89 -16.99 14.90 -10.01
C SER A 89 -16.42 13.75 -10.83
N VAL A 90 -16.49 12.52 -10.28
CA VAL A 90 -16.12 11.33 -11.06
C VAL A 90 -16.85 11.34 -12.40
N SER A 91 -16.12 11.17 -13.49
CA SER A 91 -16.74 11.19 -14.81
C SER A 91 -17.72 10.01 -14.94
N GLY A 92 -18.84 10.22 -15.64
CA GLY A 92 -19.81 9.15 -15.89
C GLY A 92 -19.20 7.94 -16.62
N GLU A 93 -18.19 8.18 -17.45
CA GLU A 93 -17.43 7.14 -18.15
C GLU A 93 -16.56 6.31 -17.20
N THR A 94 -15.84 6.97 -16.28
CA THR A 94 -15.05 6.28 -15.24
C THR A 94 -15.95 5.43 -14.35
N LEU A 95 -17.14 5.94 -13.99
CA LEU A 95 -18.10 5.20 -13.18
C LEU A 95 -18.69 4.01 -13.94
N ALA A 96 -19.09 4.19 -15.21
CA ALA A 96 -19.59 3.11 -16.06
C ALA A 96 -18.53 2.04 -16.31
N HIS A 97 -17.25 2.43 -16.43
CA HIS A 97 -16.14 1.50 -16.57
C HIS A 97 -15.96 0.64 -15.31
N LEU A 98 -15.99 1.27 -14.11
CA LEU A 98 -15.94 0.54 -12.85
C LEU A 98 -17.14 -0.41 -12.69
N GLU A 99 -18.36 0.06 -12.97
CA GLU A 99 -19.58 -0.76 -12.95
C GLU A 99 -19.44 -2.00 -13.85
N ARG A 100 -18.95 -1.82 -15.08
CA ARG A 100 -18.74 -2.92 -16.02
C ARG A 100 -17.70 -3.93 -15.52
N LEU A 101 -16.56 -3.47 -15.01
CA LEU A 101 -15.52 -4.36 -14.49
C LEU A 101 -16.02 -5.19 -13.30
N LEU A 102 -16.81 -4.58 -12.41
CA LEU A 102 -17.42 -5.31 -11.31
C LEU A 102 -18.48 -6.31 -11.79
N GLN A 103 -19.22 -6.02 -12.87
CA GLN A 103 -20.19 -6.95 -13.47
C GLN A 103 -19.54 -8.14 -14.17
N GLU A 104 -18.35 -7.93 -14.73
CA GLU A 104 -17.57 -8.96 -15.43
C GLU A 104 -16.65 -9.77 -14.48
N ASP A 105 -16.72 -9.51 -13.16
CA ASP A 105 -15.81 -10.07 -12.14
C ASP A 105 -14.32 -9.87 -12.50
N ASP A 106 -14.01 -8.74 -13.15
CA ASP A 106 -12.67 -8.45 -13.68
C ASP A 106 -11.74 -7.94 -12.58
N LEU A 107 -10.55 -8.55 -12.47
CA LEU A 107 -9.53 -8.21 -11.47
C LEU A 107 -9.03 -6.75 -11.59
N GLY A 108 -9.20 -6.13 -12.75
CA GLY A 108 -8.96 -4.71 -13.00
C GLY A 108 -9.87 -3.77 -12.22
N ALA A 109 -10.95 -4.27 -11.59
CA ALA A 109 -11.84 -3.48 -10.75
C ALA A 109 -11.11 -2.76 -9.59
N GLY A 110 -10.05 -3.36 -9.05
CA GLY A 110 -9.23 -2.74 -8.00
C GLY A 110 -8.52 -1.48 -8.45
N ASP A 111 -7.91 -1.53 -9.64
CA ASP A 111 -7.21 -0.39 -10.21
C ASP A 111 -8.18 0.68 -10.70
N ALA A 112 -9.29 0.27 -11.31
CA ALA A 112 -10.37 1.17 -11.70
C ALA A 112 -11.00 1.89 -10.50
N LEU A 113 -11.22 1.19 -9.39
CA LEU A 113 -11.70 1.81 -8.14
C LEU A 113 -10.68 2.83 -7.62
N ARG A 114 -9.39 2.47 -7.58
CA ARG A 114 -8.33 3.38 -7.12
C ARG A 114 -8.29 4.68 -7.95
N ALA A 115 -8.47 4.57 -9.26
CA ALA A 115 -8.56 5.72 -10.16
C ALA A 115 -9.83 6.57 -9.92
N ALA A 116 -10.95 5.94 -9.58
CA ALA A 116 -12.24 6.62 -9.35
C ALA A 116 -12.39 7.24 -7.94
N LEU A 117 -11.65 6.74 -6.94
CA LEU A 117 -11.78 7.14 -5.53
C LEU A 117 -11.71 8.66 -5.29
N PRO A 118 -10.79 9.44 -5.90
CA PRO A 118 -10.72 10.89 -5.68
C PRO A 118 -12.02 11.62 -6.07
N GLY A 119 -12.63 11.22 -7.19
CA GLY A 119 -13.88 11.80 -7.66
C GLY A 119 -15.10 11.31 -6.84
N LEU A 120 -15.08 10.06 -6.39
CA LEU A 120 -16.13 9.48 -5.57
C LEU A 120 -16.16 10.08 -4.14
N ALA A 121 -15.01 10.42 -3.57
CA ALA A 121 -14.88 11.00 -2.23
C ALA A 121 -15.73 12.26 -1.98
N HIS A 122 -16.07 12.97 -3.05
CA HIS A 122 -16.86 14.20 -3.00
C HIS A 122 -18.37 13.96 -3.07
N SER A 123 -18.81 12.83 -3.62
CA SER A 123 -20.23 12.53 -3.86
C SER A 123 -20.74 11.35 -3.04
N PHE A 124 -19.85 10.55 -2.46
CA PHE A 124 -20.17 9.31 -1.77
C PHE A 124 -19.72 9.41 -0.30
N PRO A 125 -20.52 8.92 0.67
CA PRO A 125 -20.11 8.86 2.06
C PRO A 125 -18.83 8.04 2.25
N ALA A 126 -17.93 8.49 3.13
CA ALA A 126 -16.66 7.80 3.42
C ALA A 126 -16.85 6.34 3.84
N GLU A 127 -17.94 6.03 4.55
CA GLU A 127 -18.32 4.67 4.97
C GLU A 127 -18.63 3.76 3.78
N ALA A 128 -19.31 4.29 2.76
CA ALA A 128 -19.63 3.56 1.54
C ALA A 128 -18.37 3.27 0.73
N LEU A 129 -17.44 4.24 0.65
CA LEU A 129 -16.16 4.06 -0.05
C LEU A 129 -15.26 3.05 0.66
N ALA A 130 -15.18 3.11 1.99
CA ALA A 130 -14.43 2.13 2.78
C ALA A 130 -15.02 0.71 2.63
N ARG A 131 -16.35 0.59 2.53
CA ARG A 131 -17.03 -0.68 2.29
C ARG A 131 -16.74 -1.20 0.88
N LEU A 132 -16.85 -0.33 -0.13
CA LEU A 132 -16.58 -0.66 -1.53
C LEU A 132 -15.14 -1.15 -1.73
N ALA A 133 -14.16 -0.45 -1.16
CA ALA A 133 -12.75 -0.85 -1.22
C ALA A 133 -12.51 -2.24 -0.64
N ARG A 134 -13.06 -2.52 0.56
CA ARG A 134 -12.94 -3.86 1.19
C ARG A 134 -13.59 -4.96 0.36
N GLN A 135 -14.71 -4.69 -0.30
CA GLN A 135 -15.41 -5.70 -1.11
C GLN A 135 -14.59 -6.03 -2.36
N VAL A 136 -14.04 -5.01 -3.04
CA VAL A 136 -13.16 -5.20 -4.20
C VAL A 136 -11.86 -5.90 -3.81
N GLU A 137 -11.24 -5.56 -2.68
CA GLU A 137 -10.04 -6.25 -2.16
C GLU A 137 -10.28 -7.72 -1.83
N ASN A 138 -11.50 -8.07 -1.41
CA ASN A 138 -11.90 -9.45 -1.12
C ASN A 138 -12.51 -10.18 -2.33
N TYR A 139 -12.47 -9.58 -3.53
CA TYR A 139 -13.09 -10.11 -4.75
C TYR A 139 -14.61 -10.34 -4.64
N ASP A 140 -15.28 -9.65 -3.71
CA ASP A 140 -16.74 -9.67 -3.54
C ASP A 140 -17.38 -8.61 -4.45
N PHE A 141 -17.25 -8.81 -5.76
CA PHE A 141 -17.63 -7.83 -6.78
C PHE A 141 -19.15 -7.59 -6.84
N GLN A 142 -19.95 -8.62 -6.57
CA GLN A 142 -21.39 -8.48 -6.50
C GLN A 142 -21.82 -7.56 -5.35
N ALA A 143 -21.24 -7.73 -4.15
CA ALA A 143 -21.55 -6.84 -3.03
C ALA A 143 -20.95 -5.43 -3.21
N ALA A 144 -19.86 -5.31 -3.97
CA ALA A 144 -19.30 -4.04 -4.39
C ALA A 144 -20.26 -3.27 -5.33
N LEU A 145 -20.87 -3.94 -6.32
CA LEU A 145 -21.89 -3.36 -7.21
C LEU A 145 -23.09 -2.82 -6.43
N ASP A 146 -23.62 -3.61 -5.49
CA ASP A 146 -24.77 -3.20 -4.67
C ASP A 146 -24.45 -1.95 -3.83
N THR A 147 -23.24 -1.89 -3.29
CA THR A 147 -22.75 -0.74 -2.52
C THR A 147 -22.61 0.49 -3.42
N LEU A 148 -22.07 0.32 -4.63
CA LEU A 148 -21.89 1.39 -5.61
C LEU A 148 -23.25 1.95 -6.07
N HIS A 149 -24.21 1.11 -6.41
CA HIS A 149 -25.56 1.53 -6.81
C HIS A 149 -26.31 2.24 -5.67
N THR A 150 -26.22 1.72 -4.44
CA THR A 150 -26.85 2.33 -3.27
C THR A 150 -26.30 3.73 -2.99
N ALA A 151 -24.98 3.90 -3.15
CA ALA A 151 -24.36 5.20 -2.94
C ALA A 151 -24.67 6.18 -4.09
N LYS A 152 -24.78 5.69 -5.34
CA LYS A 152 -25.21 6.48 -6.51
C LYS A 152 -26.65 6.98 -6.38
N SER A 153 -27.58 6.16 -5.90
CA SER A 153 -28.98 6.58 -5.70
C SER A 153 -29.08 7.66 -4.61
N ARG A 154 -28.35 7.52 -3.51
CA ARG A 154 -28.30 8.51 -2.43
C ARG A 154 -27.64 9.83 -2.84
N ALA A 155 -26.63 9.77 -3.70
CA ALA A 155 -26.00 10.97 -4.26
C ALA A 155 -26.94 11.72 -5.22
N GLY A 156 -27.79 11.00 -5.97
CA GLY A 156 -28.78 11.58 -6.89
C GLY A 156 -30.01 12.19 -6.21
N GLU A 157 -30.37 11.76 -5.00
CA GLU A 157 -31.49 12.31 -4.22
C GLU A 157 -31.13 13.60 -3.44
N ALA A 158 -29.84 13.94 -3.34
CA ALA A 158 -29.33 15.10 -2.60
C ALA A 158 -29.13 16.37 -3.46
N THR A 159 -29.61 16.37 -4.72
CA THR A 159 -29.57 17.51 -5.65
C THR A 159 -30.98 18.00 -5.93
#